data_AF-A0A941YXU0-F1
#
_entry.id   AF-A0A941YXU0-F1
#
_cell.length_a   1.000
_cell.length_b   1.000
_cell.length_c   1.000
_cell.angle_alpha   90.00
_cell.angle_beta   90.00
_cell.angle_gamma   90.00
#
_symmetry.space_group_name_H-M   'P 1'
#
loop_
_entity.id
_entity.type
_entity.pdbx_description
1 polymer ?
#
loop_
_entity_poly.entity_id
_entity_poly.type
_entity_poly.pdbx_seq_one_letter_code
_entity_poly.pdbx_strand_id
1 'polypeptide(L)'
;MSAATPVGNPDDVPEQLQVRVVRLSQLGSQRSAIPAQEFQAAPVPPSVEARVASLPERRTAARSHSAADKAEERASTRPPQPISASSAPAREVAPPRRLITAGRVFFLIVVALLYVGYHVPTERYITPKRGLGYTLGIIGGSLMLLLLVYSLRKRYSWLKFLGSTPSWFRFHMVLGVLGPLCILYHSNFTTGATNSNVALFAMLTVAGSGLIGRYIYAHIHHGLYGSKLELNELRGGAEELRSTTSRVGFLPDLVQRLEASERRLLSTGPRLPLLAPVKLPMVALTALALRWRLHRYVHRSLRALARQSAVIAAERRRMSASACGYVDRRIAATRRVAGFESYERLFSMWHALHIPLIFMMIIAAVIHVIAVHVY
;
A
#
# COMPACT_ATOMS: atom_id res chain seq x y z
N MET A 1 -50.47 -55.55 -35.00
CA MET A 1 -49.90 -54.22 -35.36
C MET A 1 -49.45 -53.59 -34.03
N SER A 2 -48.23 -53.81 -33.53
CA SER A 2 -46.90 -53.31 -33.98
C SER A 2 -46.95 -51.80 -34.25
N ALA A 3 -46.17 -50.88 -33.64
CA ALA A 3 -44.88 -50.90 -32.94
C ALA A 3 -44.86 -49.72 -31.93
N ALA A 4 -44.31 -49.80 -30.70
CA ALA A 4 -42.89 -49.78 -30.32
C ALA A 4 -42.10 -48.62 -30.97
N THR A 5 -41.98 -47.49 -30.26
CA THR A 5 -41.06 -46.39 -30.58
C THR A 5 -39.78 -46.53 -29.75
N PRO A 6 -38.59 -46.26 -30.32
CA PRO A 6 -37.33 -46.73 -29.78
C PRO A 6 -36.66 -45.75 -28.80
N VAL A 7 -35.91 -46.34 -27.87
CA VAL A 7 -34.95 -45.70 -26.97
C VAL A 7 -33.79 -45.15 -27.79
N GLY A 8 -33.56 -43.83 -27.74
CA GLY A 8 -32.39 -43.16 -28.31
C GLY A 8 -31.20 -43.21 -27.34
N ASN A 9 -30.07 -43.70 -27.85
CA ASN A 9 -28.77 -43.90 -27.22
C ASN A 9 -28.16 -42.58 -26.66
N PRO A 10 -27.49 -42.56 -25.49
CA PRO A 10 -26.91 -41.36 -24.87
C PRO A 10 -25.64 -40.76 -25.55
N ASP A 11 -25.37 -41.06 -26.81
CA ASP A 11 -24.12 -40.66 -27.49
C ASP A 11 -24.23 -39.43 -28.42
N ASP A 12 -25.37 -38.73 -28.48
CA ASP A 12 -25.48 -37.48 -29.25
C ASP A 12 -25.09 -36.26 -28.41
N VAL A 13 -23.78 -36.06 -28.26
CA VAL A 13 -23.18 -34.80 -27.79
C VAL A 13 -22.22 -34.27 -28.86
N PRO A 14 -22.35 -33.00 -29.30
CA PRO A 14 -21.60 -32.47 -30.43
C PRO A 14 -20.08 -32.48 -30.23
N GLU A 15 -19.39 -32.87 -31.31
CA GLU A 15 -17.98 -33.15 -31.55
C GLU A 15 -17.00 -31.96 -31.35
N GLN A 16 -17.32 -31.00 -30.46
CA GLN A 16 -16.44 -29.87 -30.13
C GLN A 16 -15.89 -29.90 -28.69
N LEU A 17 -16.25 -30.92 -27.90
CA LEU A 17 -15.78 -31.08 -26.52
C LEU A 17 -14.65 -32.12 -26.33
N GLN A 18 -14.33 -32.94 -27.33
CA GLN A 18 -13.26 -33.95 -27.23
C GLN A 18 -11.84 -33.43 -27.56
N VAL A 19 -11.69 -32.25 -28.16
CA VAL A 19 -10.36 -31.72 -28.54
C VAL A 19 -9.58 -31.09 -27.36
N ARG A 20 -10.21 -30.89 -26.20
CA ARG A 20 -9.55 -30.21 -25.06
C ARG A 20 -9.14 -31.12 -23.90
N VAL A 21 -9.59 -32.38 -23.86
CA VAL A 21 -9.32 -33.30 -22.75
C VAL A 21 -8.10 -34.20 -23.01
N VAL A 22 -7.60 -34.31 -24.24
CA VAL A 22 -6.49 -35.22 -24.60
C VAL A 22 -5.09 -34.63 -24.30
N ARG A 23 -4.96 -33.38 -23.80
CA ARG A 23 -3.65 -32.73 -23.60
C ARG A 23 -3.11 -32.72 -22.16
N LEU A 24 -3.73 -33.44 -21.21
CA LEU A 24 -3.27 -33.51 -19.82
C LEU A 24 -2.59 -34.84 -19.43
N SER A 25 -2.66 -35.89 -20.25
CA SER A 25 -2.02 -37.19 -19.97
C SER A 25 -0.57 -37.30 -20.49
N GLN A 26 -0.08 -36.32 -21.27
CA GLN A 26 1.30 -36.32 -21.81
C GLN A 26 2.30 -35.42 -21.08
N LEU A 27 1.92 -34.75 -19.98
CA LEU A 27 2.84 -33.92 -19.18
C LEU A 27 3.57 -34.69 -18.05
N GLY A 28 3.39 -36.02 -17.98
CA GLY A 28 4.00 -36.88 -16.97
C GLY A 28 5.36 -37.49 -17.32
N SER A 29 5.89 -37.28 -18.53
CA SER A 29 7.10 -37.99 -19.01
C SER A 29 8.09 -37.11 -19.78
N GLN A 30 8.53 -36.01 -19.16
CA GLN A 30 9.81 -35.37 -19.49
C GLN A 30 10.50 -34.90 -18.21
N ARG A 31 10.99 -35.88 -17.44
CA ARG A 31 12.13 -35.68 -16.54
C ARG A 31 13.36 -36.23 -17.27
N SER A 32 14.20 -35.36 -17.82
CA SER A 32 15.65 -35.54 -17.91
C SER A 32 16.35 -34.33 -18.52
N ALA A 33 17.54 -34.04 -17.98
CA ALA A 33 18.58 -33.13 -18.45
C ALA A 33 18.43 -31.63 -18.14
N ILE A 34 18.69 -31.27 -16.87
CA ILE A 34 19.39 -30.01 -16.53
C ILE A 34 20.66 -30.42 -15.77
N PRO A 35 21.86 -29.90 -16.14
CA PRO A 35 23.14 -30.34 -15.58
C PRO A 35 23.27 -29.96 -14.10
N ALA A 36 23.85 -30.88 -13.33
CA ALA A 36 24.11 -30.76 -11.90
C ALA A 36 25.06 -29.60 -11.62
N GLN A 37 24.53 -28.53 -11.02
CA GLN A 37 25.34 -27.55 -10.31
C GLN A 37 25.36 -27.99 -8.84
N GLU A 38 26.54 -28.41 -8.40
CA GLU A 38 26.83 -28.91 -7.05
C GLU A 38 26.57 -27.80 -6.02
N PHE A 39 25.36 -27.80 -5.45
CA PHE A 39 25.01 -26.92 -4.33
C PHE A 39 25.35 -27.65 -3.04
N GLN A 40 26.54 -27.34 -2.54
CA GLN A 40 27.06 -27.80 -1.25
C GLN A 40 26.06 -27.42 -0.14
N ALA A 41 25.45 -28.41 0.50
CA ALA A 41 24.56 -28.21 1.62
C ALA A 41 25.36 -27.65 2.81
N ALA A 42 24.94 -26.50 3.34
CA ALA A 42 25.47 -25.97 4.59
C ALA A 42 25.17 -26.96 5.74
N PRO A 43 26.13 -27.21 6.65
CA PRO A 43 25.93 -28.15 7.74
C PRO A 43 24.84 -27.65 8.70
N VAL A 44 23.90 -28.54 9.01
CA VAL A 44 22.86 -28.38 10.03
C VAL A 44 23.54 -28.19 11.39
N PRO A 45 23.21 -27.16 12.19
CA PRO A 45 23.75 -27.04 13.55
C PRO A 45 23.16 -28.15 14.44
N PRO A 46 23.98 -28.82 15.27
CA PRO A 46 23.51 -29.89 16.14
C PRO A 46 22.56 -29.37 17.23
N SER A 47 21.60 -30.22 17.58
CA SER A 47 20.58 -30.07 18.61
C SER A 47 21.18 -29.82 20.00
N VAL A 48 20.42 -29.07 20.81
CA VAL A 48 20.79 -28.47 22.11
C VAL A 48 21.03 -29.50 23.25
N GLU A 49 20.99 -30.80 22.98
CA GLU A 49 21.15 -31.84 24.01
C GLU A 49 22.61 -32.21 24.34
N ALA A 50 23.61 -31.67 23.62
CA ALA A 50 25.02 -32.01 23.84
C ALA A 50 25.81 -31.01 24.71
N ARG A 51 25.15 -30.14 25.50
CA ARG A 51 25.82 -29.06 26.29
C ARG A 51 25.84 -29.26 27.81
N VAL A 52 25.66 -30.49 28.29
CA VAL A 52 25.68 -30.81 29.73
C VAL A 52 26.89 -31.68 30.14
N ALA A 53 27.69 -32.19 29.21
CA ALA A 53 28.85 -33.03 29.54
C ALA A 53 30.17 -32.25 29.40
N SER A 54 30.50 -31.41 30.39
CA SER A 54 31.90 -31.07 30.76
C SER A 54 31.93 -30.00 31.87
N LEU A 55 31.87 -30.44 33.12
CA LEU A 55 32.36 -29.66 34.25
C LEU A 55 33.37 -30.55 35.00
N PRO A 56 34.60 -30.08 35.27
CA PRO A 56 35.59 -30.88 35.96
C PRO A 56 35.28 -30.95 37.47
N GLU A 57 35.55 -32.13 38.02
CA GLU A 57 35.47 -32.47 39.43
C GLU A 57 36.23 -31.47 40.32
N ARG A 58 35.59 -31.00 41.39
CA ARG A 58 36.28 -30.38 42.52
C ARG A 58 36.02 -31.19 43.77
N ARG A 59 37.09 -31.86 44.22
CA ARG A 59 37.23 -32.61 45.46
C ARG A 59 36.65 -31.89 46.69
N THR A 60 35.79 -32.63 47.39
CA THR A 60 35.56 -32.71 48.84
C THR A 60 36.26 -31.71 49.77
N ALA A 61 35.46 -31.01 50.59
CA ALA A 61 35.80 -30.76 52.00
C ALA A 61 34.50 -30.64 52.82
N ALA A 62 34.42 -31.46 53.87
CA ALA A 62 33.32 -31.54 54.82
C ALA A 62 33.18 -30.26 55.65
N ARG A 63 31.93 -29.85 55.95
CA ARG A 63 31.57 -29.25 57.26
C ARG A 63 30.05 -29.13 57.47
N SER A 64 29.61 -29.83 58.50
CA SER A 64 28.55 -29.51 59.48
C SER A 64 27.11 -29.28 59.02
N HIS A 65 26.26 -30.25 59.40
CA HIS A 65 24.86 -30.04 59.79
C HIS A 65 24.71 -28.81 60.68
N SER A 66 23.97 -27.78 60.22
CA SER A 66 23.22 -26.80 61.05
C SER A 66 22.69 -25.66 60.16
N ALA A 67 21.91 -25.98 59.12
CA ALA A 67 21.29 -24.95 58.28
C ALA A 67 19.96 -25.36 57.61
N ALA A 68 19.52 -26.61 57.76
CA ALA A 68 18.28 -27.08 57.15
C ALA A 68 17.02 -26.68 57.95
N ASP A 69 17.10 -26.58 59.28
CA ASP A 69 15.92 -26.27 60.12
C ASP A 69 15.52 -24.79 60.18
N LYS A 70 16.31 -23.87 59.62
CA LYS A 70 15.97 -22.42 59.62
C LYS A 70 15.37 -21.91 58.32
N ALA A 71 15.24 -22.77 57.31
CA ALA A 71 14.71 -22.38 55.99
C ALA A 71 13.18 -22.58 55.87
N GLU A 72 12.58 -23.45 56.68
CA GLU A 72 11.17 -23.82 56.55
C GLU A 72 10.22 -22.86 57.32
N GLU A 73 10.70 -22.24 58.40
CA GLU A 73 9.88 -21.33 59.22
C GLU A 73 9.73 -19.91 58.64
N ARG A 74 10.52 -19.56 57.61
CA ARG A 74 10.46 -18.22 56.98
C ARG A 74 9.58 -18.14 55.73
N ALA A 75 8.91 -19.23 55.36
CA ALA A 75 8.06 -19.31 54.17
C ALA A 75 6.58 -18.89 54.42
N SER A 76 6.16 -18.68 55.67
CA SER A 76 4.73 -18.49 56.03
C SER A 76 4.29 -17.05 56.31
N THR A 77 5.14 -16.05 56.07
CA THR A 77 4.79 -14.62 56.28
C THR A 77 5.22 -13.74 55.12
N ARG A 78 4.70 -14.02 53.92
CA ARG A 78 4.76 -13.09 52.78
C ARG A 78 3.35 -12.54 52.54
N PRO A 79 3.12 -11.22 52.63
CA PRO A 79 1.82 -10.65 52.34
C PRO A 79 1.42 -10.94 50.89
N PRO A 80 0.11 -11.04 50.57
CA PRO A 80 -0.35 -11.37 49.23
C PRO A 80 0.19 -10.32 48.26
N GLN A 81 0.99 -10.77 47.29
CA GLN A 81 1.39 -9.90 46.20
C GLN A 81 0.12 -9.42 45.50
N PRO A 82 -0.04 -8.11 45.25
CA PRO A 82 -1.14 -7.64 44.45
C PRO A 82 -1.03 -8.30 43.09
N ILE A 83 -2.13 -8.93 42.69
CA ILE A 83 -2.37 -9.54 41.39
C ILE A 83 -1.71 -8.64 40.35
N SER A 84 -0.68 -9.16 39.67
CA SER A 84 -0.02 -8.48 38.56
C SER A 84 -1.10 -7.99 37.60
N ALA A 85 -1.46 -6.72 37.74
CA ALA A 85 -2.28 -6.02 36.77
C ALA A 85 -1.50 -6.15 35.47
N SER A 86 -2.07 -6.94 34.54
CA SER A 86 -1.66 -6.99 33.15
C SER A 86 -1.25 -5.58 32.75
N SER A 87 0.04 -5.39 32.51
CA SER A 87 0.61 -4.15 32.04
C SER A 87 -0.16 -3.80 30.78
N ALA A 88 -1.08 -2.84 30.90
CA ALA A 88 -1.72 -2.23 29.75
C ALA A 88 -0.60 -1.87 28.76
N PRO A 89 -0.71 -2.23 27.47
CA PRO A 89 0.34 -1.92 26.52
C PRO A 89 0.59 -0.43 26.63
N ALA A 90 1.84 -0.09 26.98
CA ALA A 90 2.28 1.28 27.09
C ALA A 90 1.75 2.01 25.85
N ARG A 91 0.89 3.01 26.07
CA ARG A 91 0.43 3.87 24.97
C ARG A 91 1.69 4.49 24.38
N GLU A 92 2.18 3.90 23.32
CA GLU A 92 3.24 4.46 22.50
C GLU A 92 2.69 5.79 22.01
N VAL A 93 3.14 6.87 22.65
CA VAL A 93 2.75 8.23 22.31
C VAL A 93 3.25 8.44 20.90
N ALA A 94 2.33 8.38 19.93
CA ALA A 94 2.65 8.59 18.53
C ALA A 94 3.48 9.88 18.41
N PRO A 95 4.67 9.84 17.78
CA PRO A 95 5.53 11.00 17.70
C PRO A 95 4.75 12.19 17.11
N PRO A 96 4.99 13.43 17.58
CA PRO A 96 4.27 14.59 17.11
C PRO A 96 4.37 14.65 15.58
N ARG A 97 3.22 14.66 14.91
CA ARG A 97 3.13 14.77 13.45
C ARG A 97 3.79 16.08 13.03
N ARG A 98 5.06 16.03 12.59
CA ARG A 98 5.76 17.19 12.03
C ARG A 98 4.95 17.70 10.84
N LEU A 99 4.29 18.84 11.02
CA LEU A 99 3.44 19.48 10.02
C LEU A 99 4.27 19.93 8.80
N ILE A 100 5.55 20.24 9.03
CA ILE A 100 6.50 20.75 8.04
C ILE A 100 7.37 19.58 7.56
N THR A 101 7.07 19.06 6.39
CA THR A 101 7.93 18.11 5.65
C THR A 101 8.59 18.86 4.51
N ALA A 102 9.86 18.56 4.20
CA ALA A 102 10.59 19.21 3.09
C ALA A 102 9.80 19.22 1.77
N GLY A 103 9.07 18.14 1.45
CA GLY A 103 8.22 18.09 0.26
C GLY A 103 7.02 19.06 0.29
N ARG A 104 6.43 19.32 1.47
CA ARG A 104 5.35 20.32 1.60
C ARG A 104 5.89 21.73 1.43
N VAL A 105 7.06 22.01 2.00
CA VAL A 105 7.74 23.30 1.84
C VAL A 105 8.08 23.54 0.38
N PHE A 106 8.66 22.55 -0.31
CA PHE A 106 8.94 22.62 -1.75
C PHE A 106 7.68 22.93 -2.57
N PHE A 107 6.57 22.23 -2.29
CA PHE A 107 5.30 22.48 -2.96
C PHE A 107 4.79 23.91 -2.72
N LEU A 108 4.83 24.40 -1.47
CA LEU A 108 4.43 25.77 -1.15
C LEU A 108 5.30 26.82 -1.84
N ILE A 109 6.62 26.59 -1.93
CA ILE A 109 7.54 27.46 -2.66
C ILE A 109 7.17 27.51 -4.15
N VAL A 110 6.93 26.35 -4.78
CA VAL A 110 6.53 26.30 -6.20
C VAL A 110 5.21 27.05 -6.42
N VAL A 111 4.21 26.84 -5.56
CA VAL A 111 2.92 27.55 -5.66
C VAL A 111 3.12 29.05 -5.48
N ALA A 112 3.95 29.48 -4.53
CA ALA A 112 4.28 30.89 -4.34
C ALA A 112 4.98 31.48 -5.57
N LEU A 113 5.94 30.77 -6.18
CA LEU A 113 6.62 31.21 -7.39
C LEU A 113 5.67 31.29 -8.59
N LEU A 114 4.73 30.37 -8.73
CA LEU A 114 3.70 30.45 -9.78
C LEU A 114 2.78 31.66 -9.54
N TYR A 115 2.37 31.89 -8.30
CA TYR A 115 1.52 33.03 -7.93
C TYR A 115 2.22 34.38 -8.21
N VAL A 116 3.48 34.52 -7.77
CA VAL A 116 4.28 35.72 -8.02
C VAL A 116 4.50 35.93 -9.52
N GLY A 117 4.90 34.90 -10.25
CA GLY A 117 5.15 35.00 -11.70
C GLY A 117 3.92 35.36 -12.51
N TYR A 118 2.73 34.94 -12.07
CA TYR A 118 1.47 35.28 -12.73
C TYR A 118 0.98 36.70 -12.42
N HIS A 119 1.21 37.19 -11.20
CA HIS A 119 0.68 38.50 -10.76
C HIS A 119 1.66 39.66 -10.93
N VAL A 120 2.98 39.41 -10.93
CA VAL A 120 3.98 40.45 -11.12
C VAL A 120 4.18 40.68 -12.62
N PRO A 121 4.11 41.92 -13.14
CA PRO A 121 4.35 42.22 -14.54
C PRO A 121 5.84 42.04 -14.87
N THR A 122 6.24 40.79 -15.12
CA THR A 122 7.62 40.40 -15.46
C THR A 122 7.99 40.73 -16.91
N GLU A 123 7.02 41.21 -17.71
CA GLU A 123 7.16 41.59 -19.13
C GLU A 123 8.32 42.56 -19.38
N ARG A 124 8.61 43.44 -18.41
CA ARG A 124 9.66 44.46 -18.53
C ARG A 124 11.08 43.91 -18.35
N TYR A 125 11.22 42.72 -17.75
CA TYR A 125 12.51 42.14 -17.35
C TYR A 125 12.80 40.76 -17.96
N ILE A 126 11.76 40.02 -18.36
CA ILE A 126 11.88 38.65 -18.85
C ILE A 126 11.31 38.56 -20.27
N THR A 127 12.20 38.47 -21.26
CA THR A 127 11.80 38.25 -22.66
C THR A 127 12.28 36.87 -23.13
N PRO A 128 11.45 36.11 -23.87
CA PRO A 128 11.87 34.80 -24.40
C PRO A 128 13.04 34.89 -25.38
N LYS A 129 13.17 36.03 -26.07
CA LYS A 129 14.11 36.24 -27.18
C LYS A 129 15.53 36.57 -26.72
N ARG A 130 15.70 37.25 -25.58
CA ARG A 130 17.00 37.72 -25.06
C ARG A 130 17.00 37.83 -23.53
N GLY A 131 18.19 37.75 -22.92
CA GLY A 131 18.36 37.94 -21.48
C GLY A 131 17.86 36.77 -20.64
N LEU A 132 17.27 37.07 -19.48
CA LEU A 132 16.89 36.06 -18.48
C LEU A 132 15.87 35.04 -19.00
N GLY A 133 14.87 35.48 -19.77
CA GLY A 133 13.86 34.57 -20.33
C GLY A 133 14.50 33.53 -21.26
N TYR A 134 15.41 33.94 -22.16
CA TYR A 134 16.14 33.01 -23.02
C TYR A 134 16.95 31.97 -22.22
N THR A 135 17.69 32.40 -21.19
CA THR A 135 18.46 31.48 -20.33
C THR A 135 17.56 30.50 -19.58
N LEU A 136 16.38 30.94 -19.12
CA LEU A 136 15.39 30.09 -18.48
C LEU A 136 14.80 29.06 -19.46
N GLY A 137 14.70 29.40 -20.74
CA GLY A 137 14.32 28.48 -21.81
C GLY A 137 15.36 27.36 -21.99
N ILE A 138 16.65 27.71 -22.05
CA ILE A 138 17.75 26.73 -22.15
C ILE A 138 17.80 25.83 -20.91
N ILE A 139 17.74 26.43 -19.72
CA ILE A 139 17.76 25.70 -18.44
C ILE A 139 16.54 24.78 -18.39
N GLY A 140 15.33 25.31 -18.60
CA GLY A 140 14.08 24.55 -18.60
C GLY A 140 14.11 23.39 -19.60
N GLY A 141 14.52 23.65 -20.85
CA GLY A 141 14.69 22.63 -21.89
C GLY A 141 15.72 21.56 -21.52
N SER A 142 16.83 21.93 -20.90
CA SER A 142 17.86 21.00 -20.43
C SER A 142 17.35 20.13 -19.26
N LEU A 143 16.61 20.70 -18.32
CA LEU A 143 15.94 19.93 -17.25
C LEU A 143 14.92 18.96 -17.84
N MET A 144 14.19 19.37 -18.88
CA MET A 144 13.25 18.50 -19.60
C MET A 144 13.94 17.34 -20.33
N LEU A 145 15.07 17.61 -20.99
CA LEU A 145 15.86 16.58 -21.64
C LEU A 145 16.41 15.58 -20.60
N LEU A 146 16.84 16.08 -19.44
CA LEU A 146 17.34 15.26 -18.34
C LEU A 146 16.26 14.35 -17.74
N LEU A 147 14.97 14.70 -17.82
CA LEU A 147 13.87 13.80 -17.44
C LEU A 147 13.86 12.52 -18.29
N LEU A 148 14.28 12.59 -19.55
CA LEU A 148 14.33 11.43 -20.45
C LEU A 148 15.44 10.45 -20.05
N VAL A 149 16.50 10.93 -19.40
CA VAL A 149 17.57 10.07 -18.88
C VAL A 149 17.04 9.07 -17.86
N TYR A 150 16.02 9.43 -17.07
CA TYR A 150 15.35 8.48 -16.18
C TYR A 150 14.69 7.34 -16.98
N SER A 151 13.94 7.67 -18.03
CA SER A 151 13.29 6.69 -18.91
C SER A 151 14.32 5.79 -19.60
N LEU A 152 15.44 6.38 -20.05
CA LEU A 152 16.54 5.68 -20.70
C LEU A 152 17.26 4.75 -19.72
N ARG A 153 17.55 5.21 -18.51
CA ARG A 153 18.16 4.41 -17.44
C ARG A 153 17.36 3.15 -17.13
N LYS A 154 16.02 3.25 -17.13
CA LYS A 154 15.16 2.08 -16.89
C LYS A 154 15.28 1.03 -18.00
N ARG A 155 15.59 1.46 -19.23
CA ARG A 155 15.76 0.58 -20.41
C ARG A 155 17.16 -0.01 -20.51
N TYR A 156 18.21 0.75 -20.18
CA TYR A 156 19.59 0.32 -20.36
C TYR A 156 20.31 0.12 -19.02
N SER A 157 20.73 -1.11 -18.74
CA SER A 157 21.31 -1.55 -17.46
C SER A 157 22.66 -0.90 -17.12
N TRP A 158 23.44 -0.43 -18.09
CA TRP A 158 24.71 0.27 -17.86
C TRP A 158 24.57 1.59 -17.09
N LEU A 159 23.42 2.27 -17.16
CA LEU A 159 23.13 3.52 -16.44
C LEU A 159 22.76 3.26 -14.95
N LYS A 160 22.86 2.02 -14.46
CA LYS A 160 22.63 1.69 -13.04
C LYS A 160 23.70 2.29 -12.12
N PHE A 161 24.89 2.60 -12.63
CA PHE A 161 25.97 3.26 -11.89
C PHE A 161 25.56 4.64 -11.32
N LEU A 162 24.62 5.34 -11.96
CA LEU A 162 24.25 6.72 -11.60
C LEU A 162 23.52 6.88 -10.25
N GLY A 163 23.26 5.81 -9.49
CA GLY A 163 22.73 5.88 -8.11
C GLY A 163 21.46 5.05 -7.88
N SER A 164 20.80 5.19 -6.72
CA SER A 164 19.64 4.33 -6.37
C SER A 164 18.36 4.69 -7.15
N THR A 165 17.49 3.72 -7.42
CA THR A 165 16.21 3.93 -8.12
C THR A 165 15.28 4.93 -7.39
N PRO A 166 15.10 4.87 -6.06
CA PRO A 166 14.23 5.81 -5.35
C PRO A 166 14.73 7.26 -5.36
N SER A 167 16.06 7.48 -5.38
CA SER A 167 16.63 8.83 -5.45
C SER A 167 16.45 9.43 -6.84
N TRP A 168 16.66 8.66 -7.91
CA TRP A 168 16.42 9.11 -9.27
C TRP A 168 14.95 9.40 -9.57
N PHE A 169 14.04 8.60 -9.02
CA PHE A 169 12.62 8.89 -9.13
C PHE A 169 12.25 10.21 -8.43
N ARG A 170 12.83 10.49 -7.25
CA ARG A 170 12.68 11.79 -6.59
C ARG A 170 13.24 12.94 -7.43
N PHE A 171 14.40 12.74 -8.05
CA PHE A 171 15.02 13.72 -8.94
C PHE A 171 14.15 14.00 -10.18
N HIS A 172 13.63 12.97 -10.84
CA HIS A 172 12.68 13.10 -11.95
C HIS A 172 11.43 13.91 -11.54
N MET A 173 10.89 13.67 -10.33
CA MET A 173 9.75 14.45 -9.83
C MET A 173 10.10 15.93 -9.61
N VAL A 174 11.28 16.24 -9.07
CA VAL A 174 11.73 17.63 -8.87
C VAL A 174 11.95 18.33 -10.21
N LEU A 175 12.66 17.69 -11.13
CA LEU A 175 12.88 18.21 -12.49
C LEU A 175 11.56 18.39 -13.26
N GLY A 176 10.62 17.48 -13.07
CA GLY A 176 9.31 17.52 -13.73
C GLY A 176 8.41 18.65 -13.24
N VAL A 177 8.81 19.37 -12.19
CA VAL A 177 8.17 20.60 -11.69
C VAL A 177 9.02 21.83 -12.00
N LEU A 178 10.33 21.76 -11.78
CA LEU A 178 11.25 22.87 -12.05
C LEU A 178 11.38 23.19 -13.54
N GLY A 179 11.42 22.17 -14.41
CA GLY A 179 11.44 22.35 -15.86
C GLY A 179 10.24 23.18 -16.35
N PRO A 180 8.98 22.75 -16.07
CA PRO A 180 7.80 23.53 -16.42
C PRO A 180 7.82 24.94 -15.85
N LEU A 181 8.25 25.10 -14.60
CA LEU A 181 8.34 26.41 -13.95
C LEU A 181 9.30 27.34 -14.71
N CYS A 182 10.50 26.87 -15.05
CA CYS A 182 11.45 27.64 -15.87
C CYS A 182 10.87 28.01 -17.23
N ILE A 183 10.14 27.10 -17.89
CA ILE A 183 9.52 27.36 -19.20
C ILE A 183 8.36 28.36 -19.11
N LEU A 184 7.55 28.30 -18.05
CA LEU A 184 6.50 29.30 -17.80
C LEU A 184 7.07 30.70 -17.62
N TYR A 185 8.18 30.82 -16.90
CA TYR A 185 8.90 32.09 -16.79
C TYR A 185 9.60 32.49 -18.11
N HIS A 186 10.16 31.54 -18.87
CA HIS A 186 10.70 31.80 -20.20
C HIS A 186 9.66 32.44 -21.13
N SER A 187 8.42 31.93 -21.12
CA SER A 187 7.30 32.48 -21.88
C SER A 187 6.60 33.63 -21.16
N ASN A 188 7.10 34.07 -20.01
CA ASN A 188 6.50 35.13 -19.20
C ASN A 188 5.01 34.93 -18.91
N PHE A 189 4.55 33.68 -18.74
CA PHE A 189 3.14 33.32 -18.59
C PHE A 189 2.20 33.79 -19.72
N THR A 190 2.76 34.24 -20.86
CA THR A 190 1.99 34.66 -22.03
C THR A 190 2.06 33.64 -23.15
N THR A 191 1.03 33.64 -24.00
CA THR A 191 0.96 32.82 -25.20
C THR A 191 1.62 33.55 -26.37
N GLY A 192 2.51 32.87 -27.08
CA GLY A 192 3.20 33.39 -28.26
C GLY A 192 2.63 32.82 -29.55
N ALA A 193 3.53 32.49 -30.47
CA ALA A 193 3.20 31.78 -31.72
C ALA A 193 2.57 30.40 -31.45
N THR A 194 1.80 29.90 -32.42
CA THR A 194 1.02 28.65 -32.29
C THR A 194 1.89 27.45 -31.94
N ASN A 195 3.05 27.30 -32.56
CA ASN A 195 4.04 26.27 -32.26
C ASN A 195 4.50 26.29 -30.78
N SER A 196 4.70 27.48 -30.22
CA SER A 196 5.14 27.69 -28.84
C SER A 196 4.03 27.34 -27.86
N ASN A 197 2.79 27.69 -28.20
CA ASN A 197 1.62 27.34 -27.39
C ASN A 197 1.39 25.82 -27.37
N VAL A 198 1.53 25.13 -28.51
CA VAL A 198 1.42 23.66 -28.56
C VAL A 198 2.47 23.00 -27.66
N ALA A 199 3.73 23.45 -27.72
CA ALA A 199 4.78 22.94 -26.84
C ALA A 199 4.49 23.21 -25.35
N LEU A 200 4.03 24.43 -25.02
CA LEU A 200 3.65 24.83 -23.67
C LEU A 200 2.53 23.95 -23.11
N PHE A 201 1.41 23.80 -23.84
CA PHE A 201 0.27 23.01 -23.37
C PHE A 201 0.57 21.51 -23.31
N ALA A 202 1.34 20.97 -24.26
CA ALA A 202 1.79 19.58 -24.21
C ALA A 202 2.63 19.32 -22.95
N MET A 203 3.57 20.23 -22.65
CA MET A 203 4.41 20.18 -21.46
C MET A 203 3.60 20.27 -20.16
N LEU A 204 2.66 21.21 -20.07
CA LEU A 204 1.77 21.33 -18.90
C LEU A 204 0.90 20.09 -18.71
N THR A 205 0.42 19.48 -19.81
CA THR A 205 -0.37 18.25 -19.77
C THR A 205 0.46 17.06 -19.26
N VAL A 206 1.72 16.92 -19.71
CA VAL A 206 2.64 15.89 -19.21
C VAL A 206 2.98 16.12 -17.74
N ALA A 207 3.36 17.35 -17.34
CA ALA A 207 3.69 17.67 -15.96
C ALA A 207 2.49 17.45 -15.01
N GLY A 208 1.30 17.91 -15.40
CA GLY A 208 0.07 17.71 -14.65
C GLY A 208 -0.31 16.23 -14.51
N SER A 209 -0.23 15.46 -15.60
CA SER A 209 -0.45 14.02 -15.54
C SER A 209 0.61 13.31 -14.68
N GLY A 210 1.86 13.76 -14.67
CA GLY A 210 2.91 13.26 -13.77
C GLY A 210 2.57 13.45 -12.29
N LEU A 211 2.01 14.60 -11.92
CA LEU A 211 1.55 14.87 -10.55
C LEU A 211 0.39 13.95 -10.13
N ILE A 212 -0.54 13.67 -11.04
CA ILE A 212 -1.61 12.67 -10.84
C ILE A 212 -1.00 11.28 -10.63
N GLY A 213 0.00 10.91 -11.44
CA GLY A 213 0.74 9.65 -11.29
C GLY A 213 1.39 9.51 -9.92
N ARG A 214 1.99 10.59 -9.39
CA ARG A 214 2.55 10.63 -8.03
C ARG A 214 1.49 10.39 -6.96
N TYR A 215 0.32 11.01 -7.10
CA TYR A 215 -0.80 10.82 -6.17
C TYR A 215 -1.25 9.34 -6.14
N ILE A 216 -1.39 8.71 -7.30
CA ILE A 216 -1.76 7.28 -7.41
C ILE A 216 -0.65 6.40 -6.80
N TYR A 217 0.62 6.65 -7.14
CA TYR A 217 1.77 5.89 -6.65
C TYR A 217 1.88 5.89 -5.13
N ALA A 218 1.62 7.03 -4.48
CA ALA A 218 1.66 7.15 -3.02
C ALA A 218 0.63 6.23 -2.34
N HIS A 219 -0.55 6.05 -2.95
CA HIS A 219 -1.63 5.21 -2.41
C HIS A 219 -1.36 3.71 -2.60
N ILE A 220 -0.68 3.31 -3.67
CA ILE A 220 -0.37 1.91 -3.97
C ILE A 220 0.70 1.36 -3.02
N HIS A 221 1.86 2.02 -2.95
CA HIS A 221 3.03 1.43 -2.29
C HIS A 221 3.02 1.54 -0.77
N HIS A 222 2.53 2.64 -0.20
CA HIS A 222 2.48 2.79 1.26
C HIS A 222 1.23 2.12 1.85
N GLY A 223 0.23 1.83 1.02
CA GLY A 223 -1.06 1.31 1.48
C GLY A 223 -1.12 -0.21 1.57
N LEU A 224 -0.69 -0.95 0.55
CA LEU A 224 -1.11 -2.34 0.40
C LEU A 224 -0.49 -3.30 1.41
N TYR A 225 0.85 -3.37 1.45
CA TYR A 225 1.54 -4.42 2.21
C TYR A 225 1.25 -4.27 3.71
N GLY A 226 1.31 -3.03 4.20
CA GLY A 226 0.89 -2.70 5.56
C GLY A 226 -0.58 -3.01 5.84
N SER A 227 -1.50 -2.70 4.93
CA SER A 227 -2.93 -2.98 5.17
C SER A 227 -3.27 -4.47 5.11
N LYS A 228 -2.59 -5.26 4.27
CA LYS A 228 -2.76 -6.73 4.24
C LYS A 228 -2.21 -7.38 5.50
N LEU A 229 -1.05 -6.93 5.97
CA LEU A 229 -0.45 -7.40 7.22
C LEU A 229 -1.35 -7.05 8.41
N GLU A 230 -1.75 -5.78 8.53
CA GLU A 230 -2.67 -5.30 9.57
C GLU A 230 -4.01 -6.06 9.56
N LEU A 231 -4.57 -6.34 8.38
CA LEU A 231 -5.81 -7.12 8.26
C LEU A 231 -5.62 -8.56 8.77
N ASN A 232 -4.49 -9.20 8.45
CA ASN A 232 -4.18 -10.55 8.90
C ASN A 232 -3.91 -10.61 10.41
N GLU A 233 -3.22 -9.62 10.97
CA GLU A 233 -3.02 -9.49 12.43
C GLU A 233 -4.37 -9.32 13.15
N LEU A 234 -5.25 -8.45 12.63
CA LEU A 234 -6.60 -8.26 13.17
C LEU A 234 -7.47 -9.51 13.02
N ARG A 235 -7.24 -10.36 12.00
CA ARG A 235 -7.86 -11.69 11.84
C ARG A 235 -7.38 -12.65 12.92
N GLY A 236 -6.08 -12.81 13.07
CA GLY A 236 -5.48 -13.68 14.08
C GLY A 236 -5.95 -13.34 15.51
N GLY A 237 -5.93 -12.05 15.88
CA GLY A 237 -6.39 -11.63 17.20
C GLY A 237 -7.89 -11.89 17.46
N ALA A 238 -8.74 -11.90 16.42
CA ALA A 238 -10.15 -12.28 16.58
C ALA A 238 -10.34 -13.78 16.82
N GLU A 239 -9.53 -14.62 16.16
CA GLU A 239 -9.51 -16.07 16.34
C GLU A 239 -9.11 -16.43 17.79
N GLU A 240 -8.06 -15.76 18.30
CA GLU A 240 -7.54 -15.94 19.66
C GLU A 240 -8.53 -15.47 20.74
N LEU A 241 -9.21 -14.34 20.52
CA LEU A 241 -10.27 -13.89 21.42
C LEU A 241 -11.46 -14.85 21.41
N ARG A 242 -11.79 -15.44 20.26
CA ARG A 242 -12.85 -16.46 20.14
C ARG A 242 -12.52 -17.72 20.92
N SER A 243 -11.28 -18.20 20.87
CA SER A 243 -10.87 -19.41 21.59
C SER A 243 -10.73 -19.18 23.10
N THR A 244 -10.26 -18.00 23.52
CA THR A 244 -10.01 -17.69 24.93
C THR A 244 -11.27 -17.21 25.68
N THR A 245 -12.18 -16.53 24.98
CA THR A 245 -13.32 -15.83 25.60
C THR A 245 -14.65 -16.42 25.12
N SER A 246 -14.92 -17.67 25.47
CA SER A 246 -16.27 -18.27 25.40
C SER A 246 -17.28 -17.62 26.36
N ARG A 247 -16.80 -16.80 27.31
CA ARG A 247 -17.59 -16.19 28.39
C ARG A 247 -18.38 -14.92 28.01
N VAL A 248 -18.11 -14.31 26.85
CA VAL A 248 -18.83 -13.10 26.41
C VAL A 248 -19.63 -13.42 25.16
N GLY A 249 -20.89 -13.83 25.34
CA GLY A 249 -21.72 -14.45 24.31
C GLY A 249 -22.01 -13.63 23.04
N PHE A 250 -21.67 -12.33 22.99
CA PHE A 250 -21.89 -11.50 21.79
C PHE A 250 -20.68 -11.45 20.82
N LEU A 251 -19.47 -11.81 21.25
CA LEU A 251 -18.28 -11.73 20.40
C LEU A 251 -18.33 -12.66 19.17
N PRO A 252 -18.75 -13.93 19.29
CA PRO A 252 -18.79 -14.84 18.15
C PRO A 252 -19.69 -14.35 17.01
N ASP A 253 -20.87 -13.80 17.33
CA ASP A 253 -21.82 -13.22 16.36
C ASP A 253 -21.26 -11.91 15.77
N LEU A 254 -20.58 -11.07 16.56
CA LEU A 254 -19.94 -9.85 16.06
C LEU A 254 -18.87 -10.18 15.01
N VAL A 255 -18.00 -11.15 15.29
CA VAL A 255 -16.93 -11.55 14.36
C VAL A 255 -17.53 -12.15 13.08
N GLN A 256 -18.57 -12.99 13.17
CA GLN A 256 -19.23 -13.56 11.99
C GLN A 256 -19.87 -12.48 11.12
N ARG A 257 -20.56 -11.50 11.72
CA ARG A 257 -21.12 -10.33 11.00
C ARG A 257 -20.03 -9.48 10.37
N LEU A 258 -18.87 -9.36 11.00
CA LEU A 258 -17.74 -8.62 10.49
C LEU A 258 -17.10 -9.31 9.28
N GLU A 259 -16.91 -10.63 9.34
CA GLU A 259 -16.44 -11.44 8.20
C GLU A 259 -17.40 -11.38 7.00
N ALA A 260 -18.71 -11.46 7.24
CA ALA A 260 -19.71 -11.32 6.18
C ALA A 260 -19.69 -9.92 5.56
N SER A 261 -19.50 -8.88 6.38
CA SER A 261 -19.34 -7.50 5.93
C SER A 261 -18.07 -7.32 5.10
N GLU A 262 -16.97 -7.96 5.52
CA GLU A 262 -15.70 -7.98 4.82
C GLU A 262 -15.81 -8.64 3.44
N ARG A 263 -16.45 -9.82 3.34
CA ARG A 263 -16.73 -10.45 2.03
C ARG A 263 -17.55 -9.55 1.11
N ARG A 264 -18.56 -8.86 1.65
CA ARG A 264 -19.38 -7.90 0.90
C ARG A 264 -18.56 -6.70 0.41
N LEU A 265 -17.66 -6.17 1.24
CA LEU A 265 -16.76 -5.07 0.87
C LEU A 265 -15.80 -5.47 -0.25
N LEU A 266 -15.24 -6.67 -0.20
CA LEU A 266 -14.34 -7.19 -1.22
C LEU A 266 -15.05 -7.48 -2.55
N SER A 267 -16.33 -7.88 -2.51
CA SER A 267 -17.15 -8.07 -3.71
C SER A 267 -17.86 -6.81 -4.21
N THR A 268 -17.78 -5.69 -3.46
CA THR A 268 -18.41 -4.43 -3.86
C THR A 268 -17.61 -3.78 -4.98
N GLY A 269 -18.27 -3.59 -6.13
CA GLY A 269 -17.77 -2.76 -7.21
C GLY A 269 -18.21 -3.27 -8.59
N PRO A 270 -18.23 -2.39 -9.60
CA PRO A 270 -18.45 -2.81 -10.98
C PRO A 270 -17.37 -3.81 -11.40
N ARG A 271 -17.78 -4.91 -12.06
CA ARG A 271 -16.85 -5.90 -12.62
C ARG A 271 -16.06 -5.33 -13.81
N LEU A 272 -16.61 -4.29 -14.44
CA LEU A 272 -16.01 -3.61 -15.59
C LEU A 272 -14.77 -2.78 -15.18
N PRO A 273 -13.63 -2.96 -15.86
CA PRO A 273 -12.37 -2.28 -15.51
C PRO A 273 -12.40 -0.78 -15.70
N LEU A 274 -13.18 -0.27 -16.66
CA LEU A 274 -13.29 1.17 -16.96
C LEU A 274 -13.94 1.98 -15.82
N LEU A 275 -14.72 1.33 -14.96
CA LEU A 275 -15.42 1.96 -13.83
C LEU A 275 -14.62 1.87 -12.52
N ALA A 276 -13.31 1.59 -12.59
CA ALA A 276 -12.40 1.60 -11.45
C ALA A 276 -12.51 2.86 -10.54
N PRO A 277 -12.63 4.10 -11.06
CA PRO A 277 -12.77 5.26 -10.19
C PRO A 277 -14.11 5.29 -9.43
N VAL A 278 -15.16 4.66 -9.96
CA VAL A 278 -16.48 4.55 -9.32
C VAL A 278 -16.48 3.50 -8.21
N LYS A 279 -15.61 2.49 -8.29
CA LYS A 279 -15.45 1.46 -7.23
C LYS A 279 -14.98 2.08 -5.91
N LEU A 280 -14.10 3.09 -5.94
CA LEU A 280 -13.57 3.76 -4.74
C LEU A 280 -14.65 4.42 -3.86
N PRO A 281 -15.52 5.33 -4.36
CA PRO A 281 -16.59 5.91 -3.55
C PRO A 281 -17.63 4.86 -3.16
N MET A 282 -17.92 3.89 -4.01
CA MET A 282 -18.85 2.81 -3.68
C MET A 282 -18.36 1.97 -2.49
N VAL A 283 -17.09 1.56 -2.50
CA VAL A 283 -16.44 0.84 -1.39
C VAL A 283 -16.35 1.73 -0.13
N ALA A 284 -16.14 3.03 -0.27
CA ALA A 284 -16.14 3.96 0.86
C ALA A 284 -17.53 4.11 1.50
N LEU A 285 -18.58 4.23 0.69
CA LEU A 285 -19.97 4.34 1.15
C LEU A 285 -20.44 3.03 1.79
N THR A 286 -20.15 1.87 1.20
CA THR A 286 -20.48 0.58 1.81
C THR A 286 -19.72 0.36 3.11
N ALA A 287 -18.44 0.75 3.19
CA ALA A 287 -17.67 0.71 4.44
C ALA A 287 -18.33 1.57 5.54
N LEU A 288 -18.78 2.78 5.19
CA LEU A 288 -19.45 3.67 6.13
C LEU A 288 -20.78 3.09 6.62
N ALA A 289 -21.62 2.59 5.71
CA ALA A 289 -22.89 1.96 6.07
C ALA A 289 -22.71 0.72 6.96
N LEU A 290 -21.70 -0.11 6.65
CA LEU A 290 -21.37 -1.30 7.43
C LEU A 290 -20.85 -0.94 8.83
N ARG A 291 -19.96 0.06 8.93
CA ARG A 291 -19.49 0.60 10.21
C ARG A 291 -20.65 1.05 11.09
N TRP A 292 -21.58 1.82 10.52
CA TRP A 292 -22.76 2.31 11.25
C TRP A 292 -23.68 1.18 11.70
N ARG A 293 -23.84 0.12 10.90
CA ARG A 293 -24.65 -1.05 11.26
C ARG A 293 -24.01 -1.83 12.41
N LEU A 294 -22.69 -2.03 12.37
CA LEU A 294 -21.94 -2.77 13.39
C LEU A 294 -21.85 -1.99 14.70
N HIS A 295 -21.62 -0.67 14.67
CA HIS A 295 -21.70 0.17 15.88
C HIS A 295 -23.07 0.10 16.54
N ARG A 296 -24.15 0.21 15.74
CA ARG A 296 -25.53 0.06 16.26
C ARG A 296 -25.75 -1.31 16.87
N TYR A 297 -25.20 -2.38 16.29
CA TYR A 297 -25.28 -3.73 16.84
C TYR A 297 -24.52 -3.83 18.18
N VAL A 298 -23.26 -3.39 18.24
CA VAL A 298 -22.45 -3.38 19.48
C VAL A 298 -23.16 -2.63 20.61
N HIS A 299 -23.67 -1.43 20.34
CA HIS A 299 -24.39 -0.63 21.34
C HIS A 299 -25.74 -1.23 21.76
N ARG A 300 -26.41 -2.01 20.91
CA ARG A 300 -27.66 -2.70 21.26
C ARG A 300 -27.37 -3.95 22.10
N SER A 301 -26.42 -4.78 21.68
CA SER A 301 -26.03 -5.99 22.40
C SER A 301 -25.47 -5.69 23.77
N LEU A 302 -24.57 -4.70 23.90
CA LEU A 302 -24.03 -4.29 25.20
C LEU A 302 -25.09 -3.66 26.11
N ARG A 303 -26.11 -2.97 25.55
CA ARG A 303 -27.24 -2.48 26.35
C ARG A 303 -28.11 -3.62 26.86
N ALA A 304 -28.32 -4.68 26.07
CA ALA A 304 -29.07 -5.85 26.49
C ALA A 304 -28.34 -6.60 27.62
N LEU A 305 -27.02 -6.83 27.48
CA LEU A 305 -26.20 -7.49 28.51
C LEU A 305 -26.05 -6.65 29.78
N ALA A 306 -25.95 -5.32 29.66
CA ALA A 306 -25.89 -4.42 30.81
C ALA A 306 -27.17 -4.44 31.67
N ARG A 307 -28.32 -4.83 31.12
CA ARG A 307 -29.56 -5.02 31.91
C ARG A 307 -29.52 -6.29 32.77
N GLN A 308 -28.68 -7.26 32.41
CA GLN A 308 -28.60 -8.56 33.08
C GLN A 308 -27.52 -8.60 34.15
N SER A 309 -26.55 -7.67 34.14
CA SER A 309 -25.48 -7.64 35.16
C SER A 309 -24.96 -6.22 35.44
N ALA A 310 -24.86 -5.89 36.72
CA ALA A 310 -24.37 -4.59 37.20
C ALA A 310 -22.89 -4.34 36.84
N VAL A 311 -22.08 -5.41 36.79
CA VAL A 311 -20.66 -5.33 36.41
C VAL A 311 -20.49 -4.91 34.95
N ILE A 312 -21.28 -5.46 34.02
CA ILE A 312 -21.25 -5.07 32.61
C ILE A 312 -21.84 -3.66 32.42
N ALA A 313 -22.80 -3.25 33.24
CA ALA A 313 -23.33 -1.89 33.22
C ALA A 313 -22.26 -0.84 33.57
N ALA A 314 -21.44 -1.10 34.59
CA ALA A 314 -20.33 -0.24 34.99
C ALA A 314 -19.23 -0.14 33.91
N GLU A 315 -18.91 -1.26 33.25
CA GLU A 315 -17.82 -1.32 32.27
C GLU A 315 -18.27 -1.07 30.80
N ARG A 316 -19.58 -0.86 30.58
CA ARG A 316 -20.21 -0.75 29.25
C ARG A 316 -19.51 0.22 28.30
N ARG A 317 -19.12 1.39 28.80
CA ARG A 317 -18.49 2.44 27.97
C ARG A 317 -17.12 2.00 27.46
N ARG A 318 -16.30 1.40 28.32
CA ARG A 318 -14.96 0.90 27.97
C ARG A 318 -15.06 -0.28 27.01
N MET A 319 -15.93 -1.25 27.28
CA MET A 319 -16.16 -2.39 26.37
C MET A 319 -16.66 -1.94 25.00
N SER A 320 -17.60 -0.98 24.96
CA SER A 320 -18.12 -0.44 23.71
C SER A 320 -17.05 0.30 22.92
N ALA A 321 -16.20 1.10 23.58
CA ALA A 321 -15.12 1.82 22.92
C ALA A 321 -14.09 0.86 22.32
N SER A 322 -13.70 -0.19 23.04
CA SER A 322 -12.79 -1.22 22.55
C SER A 322 -13.36 -2.00 21.36
N ALA A 323 -14.62 -2.43 21.44
CA ALA A 323 -15.29 -3.16 20.36
C ALA A 323 -15.48 -2.30 19.11
N CYS A 324 -15.95 -1.05 19.26
CA CYS A 324 -16.06 -0.11 18.14
C CYS A 324 -14.70 0.22 17.53
N GLY A 325 -13.66 0.43 18.35
CA GLY A 325 -12.29 0.66 17.87
C GLY A 325 -11.73 -0.52 17.08
N TYR A 326 -12.05 -1.76 17.47
CA TYR A 326 -11.70 -2.95 16.72
C TYR A 326 -12.42 -3.01 15.36
N VAL A 327 -13.74 -2.78 15.34
CA VAL A 327 -14.54 -2.73 14.10
C VAL A 327 -14.01 -1.65 13.14
N ASP A 328 -13.68 -0.48 13.67
CA ASP A 328 -13.16 0.64 12.88
C ASP A 328 -11.83 0.31 12.21
N ARG A 329 -10.88 -0.28 12.95
CA ARG A 329 -9.58 -0.70 12.40
C ARG A 329 -9.77 -1.78 11.33
N ARG A 330 -10.59 -2.79 11.61
CA ARG A 330 -10.86 -3.89 10.67
C ARG A 330 -11.47 -3.38 9.37
N ILE A 331 -12.54 -2.59 9.44
CA ILE A 331 -13.20 -2.03 8.24
C ILE A 331 -12.25 -1.11 7.47
N ALA A 332 -11.44 -0.30 8.16
CA ALA A 332 -10.46 0.56 7.51
C ALA A 332 -9.38 -0.23 6.77
N ALA A 333 -8.88 -1.33 7.36
CA ALA A 333 -7.94 -2.24 6.71
C ALA A 333 -8.58 -2.94 5.49
N THR A 334 -9.79 -3.51 5.64
CA THR A 334 -10.53 -4.14 4.53
C THR A 334 -10.82 -3.15 3.40
N ARG A 335 -11.22 -1.91 3.71
CA ARG A 335 -11.47 -0.86 2.70
C ARG A 335 -10.21 -0.56 1.89
N ARG A 336 -9.05 -0.46 2.54
CA ARG A 336 -7.76 -0.24 1.88
C ARG A 336 -7.41 -1.40 0.95
N VAL A 337 -7.62 -2.64 1.39
CA VAL A 337 -7.41 -3.84 0.57
C VAL A 337 -8.39 -3.90 -0.62
N ALA A 338 -9.68 -3.62 -0.41
CA ALA A 338 -10.69 -3.63 -1.46
C ALA A 338 -10.48 -2.54 -2.53
N GLY A 339 -9.98 -1.37 -2.12
CA GLY A 339 -9.66 -0.26 -3.03
C GLY A 339 -8.38 -0.46 -3.83
N PHE A 340 -7.48 -1.37 -3.40
CA PHE A 340 -6.16 -1.54 -4.00
C PHE A 340 -6.18 -1.85 -5.49
N GLU A 341 -7.00 -2.82 -5.89
CA GLU A 341 -7.16 -3.22 -7.29
C GLU A 341 -7.60 -2.03 -8.17
N SER A 342 -8.37 -1.09 -7.60
CA SER A 342 -8.78 0.12 -8.31
C SER A 342 -7.59 1.06 -8.53
N TYR A 343 -6.73 1.22 -7.53
CA TYR A 343 -5.51 2.02 -7.66
C TYR A 343 -4.52 1.41 -8.65
N GLU A 344 -4.31 0.08 -8.65
CA GLU A 344 -3.47 -0.59 -9.64
C GLU A 344 -3.97 -0.36 -11.07
N ARG A 345 -5.28 -0.47 -11.29
CA ARG A 345 -5.89 -0.18 -12.59
C ARG A 345 -5.71 1.29 -12.98
N LEU A 346 -5.96 2.22 -12.07
CA LEU A 346 -5.70 3.65 -12.28
C LEU A 346 -4.24 3.90 -12.66
N PHE A 347 -3.29 3.22 -12.02
CA PHE A 347 -1.88 3.33 -12.33
C PHE A 347 -1.55 2.78 -13.72
N SER A 348 -2.13 1.64 -14.10
CA SER A 348 -1.96 1.07 -15.45
C SER A 348 -2.52 2.02 -16.52
N MET A 349 -3.74 2.54 -16.35
CA MET A 349 -4.35 3.50 -17.26
C MET A 349 -3.55 4.80 -17.34
N TRP A 350 -3.10 5.33 -16.20
CA TRP A 350 -2.24 6.50 -16.15
C TRP A 350 -0.94 6.26 -16.92
N HIS A 351 -0.28 5.12 -16.73
CA HIS A 351 0.97 4.80 -17.40
C HIS A 351 0.78 4.70 -18.93
N ALA A 352 -0.31 4.07 -19.36
CA ALA A 352 -0.69 3.96 -20.76
C ALA A 352 -0.98 5.33 -21.42
N LEU A 353 -1.54 6.29 -20.67
CA LEU A 353 -1.78 7.65 -21.15
C LEU A 353 -0.52 8.53 -21.11
N HIS A 354 0.27 8.45 -20.04
CA HIS A 354 1.39 9.33 -19.79
C HIS A 354 2.55 9.11 -20.78
N ILE A 355 2.80 7.86 -21.19
CA ILE A 355 3.88 7.55 -22.15
C ILE A 355 3.66 8.23 -23.52
N PRO A 356 2.50 8.09 -24.20
CA PRO A 356 2.21 8.82 -25.43
C PRO A 356 2.31 10.34 -25.29
N LEU A 357 1.84 10.89 -24.17
CA LEU A 357 1.91 12.32 -23.90
C LEU A 357 3.37 12.82 -23.86
N ILE A 358 4.29 12.04 -23.29
CA ILE A 358 5.72 12.37 -23.30
C ILE A 358 6.24 12.47 -24.74
N PHE A 359 5.91 11.52 -25.62
CA PHE A 359 6.34 11.56 -27.02
C PHE A 359 5.78 12.78 -27.76
N MET A 360 4.50 13.09 -27.56
CA MET A 360 3.88 14.29 -28.14
C MET A 360 4.58 15.57 -27.67
N MET A 361 4.90 15.67 -26.38
CA MET A 361 5.64 16.81 -25.83
C MET A 361 7.05 16.91 -26.42
N ILE A 362 7.77 15.80 -26.58
CA ILE A 362 9.11 15.80 -27.19
C ILE A 362 9.04 16.35 -28.62
N ILE A 363 8.10 15.86 -29.43
CA ILE A 363 7.91 16.30 -30.81
C ILE A 363 7.59 17.80 -30.84
N ALA A 364 6.64 18.25 -30.01
CA ALA A 364 6.27 19.66 -29.94
C ALA A 364 7.44 20.55 -29.49
N ALA A 365 8.24 20.10 -28.52
CA ALA A 365 9.43 20.82 -28.06
C ALA A 365 10.51 20.94 -29.14
N VAL A 366 10.78 19.87 -29.89
CA VAL A 366 11.73 19.89 -31.01
C VAL A 366 11.26 20.86 -32.10
N ILE A 367 9.98 20.79 -32.49
CA ILE A 367 9.39 21.71 -33.48
C ILE A 367 9.51 23.16 -33.01
N HIS A 368 9.21 23.43 -31.73
CA HIS A 368 9.34 24.77 -31.16
C HIS A 368 10.78 25.30 -31.25
N VAL A 369 11.77 24.49 -30.85
CA VAL A 369 13.20 24.89 -30.90
C VAL A 369 13.63 25.16 -32.33
N ILE A 370 13.32 24.26 -33.28
CA ILE A 370 13.68 24.45 -34.70
C ILE A 370 13.04 25.71 -35.25
N ALA A 371 11.73 25.89 -35.02
CA ALA A 371 11.00 27.01 -35.58
C ALA A 371 11.50 28.37 -35.07
N VAL A 372 12.00 28.46 -33.83
CA VAL A 372 12.56 29.71 -33.27
C VAL A 372 13.98 30.00 -33.76
N HIS A 373 14.72 28.99 -34.23
CA HIS A 373 16.10 29.18 -34.73
C HIS A 373 16.17 29.30 -36.27
N VAL A 374 15.18 28.75 -36.97
CA VAL A 374 15.11 28.81 -38.45
C VAL A 374 14.34 30.04 -38.93
N TYR A 375 13.31 30.47 -38.19
CA TYR A 375 12.48 31.65 -38.48
C TYR A 375 12.59 32.67 -37.36
#